data_AF-A0A952P694-F1
#
_entry.id   AF-A0A952P694-F1
#
_cell.length_a   1.000
_cell.length_b   1.000
_cell.length_c   1.000
_cell.angle_alpha   90.00
_cell.angle_beta   90.00
_cell.angle_gamma   90.00
#
_symmetry.space_group_name_H-M   'P 1'
#
loop_
_entity.id
_entity.type
_entity.pdbx_description
1 polymer ?
#
loop_
_entity_poly.entity_id
_entity_poly.type
_entity_poly.pdbx_seq_one_letter_code
_entity_poly.pdbx_strand_id
1 'polypeptide(L)'
;MHQYSQGRNTTQGHKGIPEGHYEEEQGRKGFFGQVSHLIKPEGSTRWTNIEGPLRPHLFDVVEMVKNHGQWQRLLFNSEMAIYNLWLKPNGPETQKSRRNADGETMYFAHKGKGAVLTEYGLLHYRPGSYVCVPKSL
;
A
#
# COMPACT_ATOMS: atom_id res chain seq x y z
N MET A 1 -7.99 -26.30 -18.57
CA MET A 1 -6.80 -25.43 -18.72
C MET A 1 -5.59 -26.36 -18.68
N HIS A 2 -4.96 -26.64 -19.82
CA HIS A 2 -3.74 -27.45 -19.82
C HIS A 2 -2.57 -26.55 -19.43
N GLN A 3 -2.05 -26.74 -18.22
CA GLN A 3 -0.76 -26.18 -17.85
C GLN A 3 0.30 -27.09 -18.45
N TYR A 4 1.05 -26.56 -19.41
CA TYR A 4 2.23 -27.24 -19.91
C TYR A 4 3.29 -27.27 -18.80
N SER A 5 3.90 -28.43 -18.58
CA SER A 5 4.88 -28.61 -17.53
C SER A 5 6.01 -29.50 -18.05
N GLN A 6 7.25 -29.14 -17.75
CA GLN A 6 8.44 -29.89 -18.13
C GLN A 6 9.46 -29.84 -17.00
N GLY A 7 10.26 -30.91 -16.86
CA GLY A 7 11.30 -31.00 -15.83
C GLY A 7 10.73 -31.18 -14.41
N ARG A 8 11.52 -30.81 -13.39
CA ARG A 8 11.09 -30.80 -11.99
C ARG A 8 10.35 -29.50 -11.70
N ASN A 9 9.03 -29.57 -11.57
CA ASN A 9 8.14 -28.44 -11.34
C ASN A 9 7.33 -28.60 -10.06
N THR A 10 6.59 -27.56 -9.69
CA THR A 10 5.62 -27.56 -8.60
C THR A 10 4.23 -27.26 -9.17
N THR A 11 3.18 -27.79 -8.54
CA THR A 11 1.79 -27.56 -8.96
C THR A 11 1.18 -26.31 -8.31
N GLN A 12 1.91 -25.67 -7.40
CA GLN A 12 1.52 -24.43 -6.73
C GLN A 12 2.70 -23.45 -6.80
N GLY A 13 2.47 -22.29 -7.42
CA GLY A 13 3.44 -21.19 -7.44
C GLY A 13 3.82 -20.76 -6.02
N HIS A 14 5.05 -20.28 -5.85
CA HIS A 14 5.62 -19.79 -4.58
C HIS A 14 5.75 -20.84 -3.48
N LYS A 15 5.52 -22.11 -3.78
CA LYS A 15 5.63 -23.21 -2.81
C LYS A 15 6.45 -24.36 -3.35
N GLY A 16 7.07 -25.09 -2.43
CA GLY A 16 7.84 -26.30 -2.76
C GLY A 16 9.06 -26.01 -3.63
N ILE A 17 9.59 -24.78 -3.61
CA ILE A 17 10.80 -24.41 -4.33
C ILE A 17 11.94 -25.27 -3.75
N PRO A 18 12.63 -26.07 -4.59
CA PRO A 18 13.74 -26.89 -4.12
C PRO A 18 14.82 -26.04 -3.46
N GLU A 19 15.50 -26.60 -2.46
CA GLU A 19 16.65 -25.94 -1.83
C GLU A 19 17.72 -25.58 -2.88
N GLY A 20 18.35 -24.41 -2.72
CA GLY A 20 19.32 -23.90 -3.68
C GLY A 20 18.74 -23.46 -5.02
N HIS A 21 17.41 -23.40 -5.17
CA HIS A 21 16.74 -22.89 -6.36
C HIS A 21 15.90 -21.66 -6.04
N TYR A 22 15.59 -20.91 -7.09
CA TYR A 22 14.80 -19.70 -7.08
C TYR A 22 13.65 -19.87 -8.07
N GLU A 23 12.48 -19.34 -7.70
CA GLU A 23 11.35 -19.23 -8.61
C GLU A 23 11.34 -17.83 -9.25
N GLU A 24 11.14 -17.79 -10.56
CA GLU A 24 10.83 -16.58 -11.32
C GLU A 24 9.46 -16.72 -11.96
N GLU A 25 8.55 -15.80 -11.65
CA GLU A 25 7.25 -15.71 -12.31
C GLU A 25 7.30 -14.68 -13.44
N GLN A 26 6.96 -15.12 -14.66
CA GLN A 26 6.87 -14.27 -15.83
C GLN A 26 5.42 -14.12 -16.25
N GLY A 27 4.83 -12.95 -15.97
CA GLY A 27 3.44 -12.63 -16.29
C GLY A 27 3.29 -11.73 -17.51
N ARG A 28 2.30 -12.01 -18.36
CA ARG A 28 1.85 -11.08 -19.40
C ARG A 28 0.70 -10.22 -18.89
N LYS A 29 0.57 -9.00 -19.42
CA LYS A 29 -0.52 -8.06 -19.10
C LYS A 29 -0.63 -7.79 -17.58
N GLY A 30 0.50 -7.64 -16.91
CA GLY A 30 0.55 -7.52 -15.45
C GLY A 30 0.07 -8.80 -14.78
N PHE A 31 -0.98 -8.70 -13.98
CA PHE A 31 -1.54 -9.82 -13.20
C PHE A 31 -2.73 -10.54 -13.88
N PHE A 32 -3.12 -10.11 -15.08
CA PHE A 32 -4.36 -10.60 -15.73
C PHE A 32 -4.11 -11.55 -16.92
N GLY A 33 -2.85 -11.74 -17.33
CA GLY A 33 -2.51 -12.60 -18.46
C GLY A 33 -2.01 -13.98 -18.04
N GLN A 34 -1.52 -14.72 -19.03
CA GLN A 34 -0.83 -15.99 -18.80
C GLN A 34 0.47 -15.76 -18.05
N VAL A 35 0.79 -16.72 -17.18
CA VAL A 35 2.01 -16.74 -16.37
C VAL A 35 2.82 -18.00 -16.64
N SER A 36 4.13 -17.91 -16.46
CA SER A 36 5.02 -19.07 -16.40
C SER A 36 5.86 -18.99 -15.13
N HIS A 37 6.04 -20.13 -14.47
CA HIS A 37 6.88 -20.27 -13.29
C HIS A 37 8.14 -21.03 -13.67
N LEU A 38 9.29 -20.39 -13.52
CA LEU A 38 10.60 -20.94 -13.85
C LEU A 38 11.36 -21.23 -12.56
N ILE A 39 11.71 -22.50 -12.32
CA ILE A 39 12.56 -22.89 -11.19
C ILE A 39 14.00 -23.01 -11.71
N LYS A 40 14.91 -22.20 -11.17
CA LYS A 40 16.29 -22.07 -11.64
C LYS A 40 17.29 -22.13 -10.49
N PRO A 41 18.54 -22.60 -10.72
CA PRO A 41 19.57 -22.63 -9.68
C PRO A 41 20.06 -21.22 -9.28
N GLU A 42 19.89 -20.24 -10.18
CA GLU A 42 20.25 -18.85 -9.94
C GLU A 42 19.01 -17.96 -10.02
N GLY A 43 18.90 -17.01 -9.08
CA GLY A 43 17.82 -16.03 -9.07
C GLY A 43 17.93 -15.05 -10.23
N SER A 44 16.80 -14.45 -10.61
CA SER A 44 16.78 -13.35 -11.57
C SER A 44 17.73 -12.23 -11.13
N THR A 45 18.35 -11.56 -12.10
CA THR A 45 19.25 -10.44 -11.83
C THR A 45 18.55 -9.41 -10.97
N ARG A 46 19.05 -9.22 -9.75
CA ARG A 46 18.60 -8.12 -8.89
C ARG A 46 19.23 -6.84 -9.41
N TRP A 47 18.42 -5.80 -9.55
CA TRP A 47 18.94 -4.45 -9.78
C TRP A 47 19.83 -4.06 -8.60
N THR A 48 21.11 -3.78 -8.87
CA THR A 48 22.07 -3.30 -7.87
C THR A 48 22.06 -1.77 -7.76
N ASN A 49 21.65 -1.09 -8.83
CA ASN A 49 21.45 0.35 -8.88
C ASN A 49 20.32 0.67 -9.88
N ILE A 50 19.49 1.65 -9.53
CA ILE A 50 18.44 2.18 -10.40
C ILE A 50 18.58 3.71 -10.38
N GLU A 51 18.71 4.32 -11.54
CA GLU A 51 18.87 5.76 -11.70
C GLU A 51 17.70 6.37 -12.47
N GLY A 52 17.51 7.68 -12.30
CA GLY A 52 16.49 8.45 -12.99
C GLY A 52 15.18 8.63 -12.21
N PRO A 53 14.20 9.34 -12.82
CA PRO A 53 13.00 9.82 -12.13
C PRO A 53 12.07 8.73 -11.59
N LEU A 54 12.18 7.50 -12.10
CA LEU A 54 11.33 6.36 -11.74
C LEU A 54 11.99 5.42 -10.73
N ARG A 55 13.08 5.85 -10.07
CA ARG A 55 13.73 5.06 -9.03
C ARG A 55 12.70 4.74 -7.92
N PRO A 56 12.57 3.48 -7.48
CA PRO A 56 11.69 3.15 -6.36
C PRO A 56 12.09 3.91 -5.09
N HIS A 57 11.09 4.38 -4.35
CA HIS A 57 11.26 5.01 -3.05
C HIS A 57 10.64 4.16 -1.96
N LEU A 58 11.41 3.88 -0.90
CA LEU A 58 10.89 3.29 0.33
C LEU A 58 10.55 4.43 1.28
N PHE A 59 9.27 4.56 1.64
CA PHE A 59 8.82 5.53 2.64
C PHE A 59 8.70 4.84 4.00
N ASP A 60 9.60 5.16 4.92
CA ASP A 60 9.44 4.79 6.34
C ASP A 60 8.67 5.89 7.08
N VAL A 61 7.37 5.69 7.21
CA VAL A 61 6.47 6.66 7.87
C VAL A 61 6.59 6.65 9.41
N VAL A 62 7.31 5.67 9.98
CA VAL A 62 7.56 5.58 11.43
C VAL A 62 8.70 6.52 11.83
N GLU A 63 9.76 6.53 11.03
CA GLU A 63 10.96 7.38 11.19
C GLU A 63 10.77 8.80 10.63
N MET A 64 9.77 9.02 9.76
CA MET A 64 9.44 10.34 9.25
C MET A 64 9.06 11.32 10.38
N VAL A 65 9.51 12.58 10.25
CA VAL A 65 9.15 13.67 11.19
C VAL A 65 7.63 13.75 11.32
N LYS A 66 7.13 13.68 12.56
CA LYS A 66 5.71 13.62 12.87
C LYS A 66 5.11 15.03 12.95
N ASN A 67 4.69 15.57 11.81
CA ASN A 67 3.95 16.84 11.75
C ASN A 67 2.49 16.60 12.15
N HIS A 68 2.23 16.58 13.46
CA HIS A 68 0.92 16.26 14.00
C HIS A 68 -0.19 17.19 13.45
N GLY A 69 -1.33 16.60 13.07
CA GLY A 69 -2.48 17.33 12.54
C GLY A 69 -2.33 17.82 11.09
N GLN A 70 -1.27 17.42 10.39
CA GLN A 70 -1.02 17.75 8.99
C GLN A 70 -0.96 16.48 8.13
N TRP A 71 -1.58 16.53 6.95
CA TRP A 71 -1.42 15.49 5.93
C TRP A 71 -0.06 15.64 5.26
N GLN A 72 0.81 14.64 5.43
CA GLN A 72 2.13 14.58 4.81
C GLN A 72 2.04 13.73 3.55
N ARG A 73 2.09 14.37 2.36
CA ARG A 73 1.91 13.70 1.06
C ARG A 73 3.07 12.76 0.75
N LEU A 74 2.77 11.51 0.43
CA LEU A 74 3.74 10.47 0.07
C LEU A 74 3.81 10.29 -1.45
N LEU A 75 2.67 9.98 -2.06
CA LEU A 75 2.53 9.70 -3.50
C LEU A 75 1.34 10.49 -4.04
N PHE A 76 1.39 10.91 -5.30
CA PHE A 76 0.25 11.56 -5.93
C PHE A 76 0.31 11.47 -7.46
N ASN A 77 -0.85 11.64 -8.07
CA ASN A 77 -1.05 11.90 -9.49
C ASN A 77 -2.21 12.91 -9.66
N SER A 78 -2.76 13.04 -10.86
CA SER A 78 -3.88 13.95 -11.15
C SER A 78 -5.22 13.53 -10.52
N GLU A 79 -5.34 12.29 -10.06
CA GLU A 79 -6.61 11.71 -9.58
C GLU A 79 -6.60 11.42 -8.08
N MET A 80 -5.44 11.09 -7.51
CA MET A 80 -5.30 10.64 -6.14
C MET A 80 -3.99 11.13 -5.52
N ALA A 81 -4.03 11.37 -4.22
CA ALA A 81 -2.84 11.52 -3.39
C ALA A 81 -2.95 10.64 -2.13
N ILE A 82 -1.83 10.03 -1.76
CA ILE A 82 -1.68 9.20 -0.57
C ILE A 82 -0.90 10.03 0.45
N TYR A 83 -1.42 10.09 1.67
CA TYR A 83 -0.85 10.88 2.76
C TYR A 83 -0.62 10.01 4.00
N ASN A 84 0.37 10.39 4.78
CA ASN A 84 0.50 9.99 6.17
C ASN A 84 -0.09 11.08 7.08
N LEU A 85 -0.77 10.68 8.15
CA LEU A 85 -1.32 11.59 9.15
C LEU A 85 -1.05 11.05 10.55
N TRP A 86 -0.37 11.85 11.37
CA TRP A 86 -0.24 11.63 12.81
C TRP A 86 -1.14 12.59 13.57
N LEU A 87 -1.90 12.07 14.54
CA LEU A 87 -2.72 12.86 15.45
C LEU A 87 -2.25 12.61 16.88
N LYS A 88 -2.16 13.66 17.71
CA LYS A 88 -2.01 13.52 19.16
C LYS A 88 -3.38 13.24 19.77
N PRO A 89 -3.50 12.22 20.64
CA PRO A 89 -4.71 12.02 21.42
C PRO A 89 -5.05 13.31 22.20
N ASN A 90 -6.29 13.80 22.04
CA ASN A 90 -6.78 15.03 22.67
C ASN A 90 -5.97 16.30 22.35
N GLY A 91 -5.21 16.30 21.23
CA GLY A 91 -4.48 17.47 20.77
C GLY A 91 -5.39 18.53 20.14
N PRO A 92 -4.96 19.79 20.02
CA PRO A 92 -5.74 20.88 19.41
C PRO A 92 -6.16 20.59 17.96
N GLU A 93 -5.43 19.76 17.23
CA GLU A 93 -5.76 19.30 15.89
C GLU A 93 -7.02 18.41 15.84
N THR A 94 -7.36 17.75 16.94
CA THR A 94 -8.54 16.89 17.06
C THR A 94 -9.82 17.68 17.38
N GLN A 95 -9.69 18.99 17.61
CA GLN A 95 -10.79 19.88 18.00
C GLN A 95 -11.28 20.79 16.87
N LYS A 96 -10.72 20.68 15.65
CA LYS A 96 -11.11 21.49 14.49
C LYS A 96 -11.90 20.66 13.48
N SER A 97 -13.05 21.17 13.05
CA SER A 97 -13.77 20.64 11.89
C SER A 97 -13.00 20.95 10.61
N ARG A 98 -13.05 20.03 9.65
CA ARG A 98 -12.44 20.17 8.32
C ARG A 98 -13.42 19.64 7.28
N ARG A 99 -13.42 20.27 6.10
CA ARG A 99 -14.18 19.86 4.93
C ARG A 99 -13.25 19.81 3.74
N ASN A 100 -13.27 18.71 2.99
CA ASN A 100 -12.45 18.55 1.79
C ASN A 100 -13.30 18.82 0.54
N ALA A 101 -13.05 19.94 -0.14
CA ALA A 101 -13.77 20.35 -1.34
C ALA A 101 -13.17 19.81 -2.64
N ASP A 102 -12.04 19.09 -2.59
CA ASP A 102 -11.36 18.57 -3.77
C ASP A 102 -11.85 17.17 -4.13
N GLY A 103 -12.05 16.30 -3.12
CA GLY A 103 -12.45 14.92 -3.34
C GLY A 103 -12.91 14.19 -2.08
N GLU A 104 -13.20 12.90 -2.25
CA GLU A 104 -13.46 12.00 -1.13
C GLU A 104 -12.17 11.73 -0.35
N THR A 105 -12.30 11.51 0.96
CA THR A 105 -11.15 11.20 1.82
C THR A 105 -11.35 9.84 2.48
N MET A 106 -10.44 8.91 2.23
CA MET A 106 -10.41 7.61 2.91
C MET A 106 -9.26 7.58 3.90
N TYR A 107 -9.57 7.37 5.18
CA TYR A 107 -8.58 7.14 6.22
C TYR A 107 -8.46 5.66 6.51
N PHE A 108 -7.22 5.17 6.59
CA PHE A 108 -6.91 3.84 7.13
C PHE A 108 -6.16 3.99 8.46
N ALA A 109 -6.70 3.38 9.52
CA ALA A 109 -6.12 3.48 10.84
C ALA A 109 -5.02 2.44 11.05
N HIS A 110 -3.76 2.87 11.02
CA HIS A 110 -2.61 2.02 11.34
C HIS A 110 -2.42 1.80 12.85
N LYS A 111 -2.67 2.82 13.67
CA LYS A 111 -2.44 2.79 15.12
C LYS A 111 -3.43 3.69 15.87
N GLY A 112 -3.72 3.32 17.11
CA GLY A 112 -4.62 4.07 17.99
C GLY A 112 -6.09 3.77 17.72
N LYS A 113 -6.96 4.44 18.47
CA LYS A 113 -8.42 4.35 18.38
C LYS A 113 -9.05 5.68 18.73
N GLY A 114 -10.25 5.94 18.23
CA GLY A 114 -10.94 7.19 18.48
C GLY A 114 -12.28 7.24 17.78
N ALA A 115 -12.76 8.46 17.56
CA ALA A 115 -13.97 8.71 16.81
C ALA A 115 -13.82 9.96 15.94
N VAL A 116 -14.51 9.96 14.79
CA VAL A 116 -14.64 11.10 13.88
C VAL A 116 -16.08 11.57 13.97
N LEU A 117 -16.29 12.81 14.39
CA LEU A 117 -17.61 13.44 14.36
C LEU A 117 -17.84 14.02 12.96
N THR A 118 -18.97 13.67 12.35
CA THR A 118 -19.42 14.18 11.06
C THR A 118 -20.81 14.80 11.20
N GLU A 119 -21.31 15.48 10.17
CA GLU A 119 -22.69 15.96 10.12
C GLU A 119 -23.73 14.81 10.21
N TYR A 120 -23.34 13.58 9.86
CA TYR A 120 -24.18 12.38 9.94
C TYR A 120 -23.99 11.59 11.25
N GLY A 121 -23.21 12.11 12.19
CA GLY A 121 -22.96 11.48 13.48
C GLY A 121 -21.54 10.97 13.68
N LEU A 122 -21.37 10.15 14.71
CA LEU A 122 -20.07 9.74 15.23
C LEU A 122 -19.61 8.40 14.64
N LEU A 123 -18.42 8.38 14.06
CA LEU A 123 -17.79 7.19 13.46
C LEU A 123 -16.60 6.73 14.31
N HIS A 124 -16.70 5.57 14.96
CA HIS A 124 -15.60 5.01 15.74
C HIS A 124 -14.58 4.29 14.84
N TYR A 125 -13.30 4.38 15.18
CA TYR A 125 -12.24 3.66 14.48
C TYR A 125 -11.24 3.01 15.43
N ARG A 126 -10.59 1.95 14.94
CA ARG A 126 -9.51 1.18 15.59
C ARG A 126 -8.50 0.72 14.53
N PRO A 127 -7.38 0.08 14.89
CA PRO A 127 -6.45 -0.42 13.88
C PRO A 127 -7.14 -1.37 12.90
N GLY A 128 -6.91 -1.16 11.60
CA GLY A 128 -7.55 -1.88 10.51
C GLY A 128 -8.90 -1.30 10.04
N SER A 129 -9.42 -0.26 10.71
CA SER A 129 -10.63 0.45 10.24
C SER A 129 -10.34 1.30 9.01
N TYR A 130 -11.31 1.34 8.10
CA TYR A 130 -11.43 2.33 7.05
C TYR A 130 -12.54 3.31 7.41
N VAL A 131 -12.28 4.61 7.30
CA VAL A 131 -13.27 5.68 7.46
C VAL A 131 -13.33 6.49 6.18
N CYS A 132 -14.44 6.41 5.47
CA CYS A 132 -14.67 7.14 4.23
C CYS A 132 -15.49 8.39 4.52
N VAL A 133 -14.96 9.55 4.16
CA VAL A 133 -15.60 10.86 4.28
C VAL A 133 -15.87 11.37 2.86
N PRO A 134 -17.14 11.47 2.44
CA PRO A 134 -17.49 12.01 1.13
C PRO A 134 -16.96 13.42 0.91
N LYS A 135 -16.78 13.76 -0.36
CA LYS A 135 -16.41 15.11 -0.78
C LYS A 135 -17.38 16.13 -0.19
N SER A 136 -16.84 17.21 0.35
CA SER A 136 -17.59 18.33 0.94
C SER A 136 -18.46 17.98 2.15
N LEU A 137 -18.23 16.84 2.80
CA LEU A 137 -18.76 16.58 4.14
C LEU A 137 -18.01 17.42 5.18
#